data_AF-A0A536VDG3-F1
#
_entry.id   AF-A0A536VDG3-F1
#
_cell.length_a   1.000
_cell.length_b   1.000
_cell.length_c   1.000
_cell.angle_alpha   90.00
_cell.angle_beta   90.00
_cell.angle_gamma   90.00
#
_symmetry.space_group_name_H-M   'P 1'
#
loop_
_entity.id
_entity.type
_entity.pdbx_description
1 polymer ?
#
loop_
_entity_poly.entity_id
_entity_poly.type
_entity_poly.pdbx_seq_one_letter_code
_entity_poly.pdbx_strand_id
1 'polypeptide(L)'
;LSPEKRVLMPDLDATCSLDLGCPPEDFERFCDAHPDRSVVVYANTSAAVKARADWMVTSSCALAIVNHLKQQGRKVLWAPDRHLGRYIQEQTGADMLMWNGACIVHDEFKGLEL
;
A
#
# COMPACT_ATOMS: atom_id res chain seq x y z
N LEU A 1 -12.78 12.49 6.49
CA LEU A 1 -11.52 13.28 6.39
C LEU A 1 -11.57 14.61 7.17
N SER A 2 -12.73 15.22 7.42
CA SER A 2 -12.93 16.23 8.49
C SER A 2 -11.84 17.32 8.64
N PRO A 3 -11.41 18.02 7.56
CA PRO A 3 -10.27 18.95 7.61
C PRO A 3 -10.47 20.13 8.58
N GLU A 4 -11.71 20.54 8.82
CA GLU A 4 -12.04 21.67 9.71
C GLU A 4 -12.23 21.25 11.17
N LYS A 5 -12.16 19.95 11.48
CA LYS A 5 -12.33 19.45 12.84
C LYS A 5 -10.98 19.23 13.51
N ARG A 6 -10.93 19.46 14.82
CA ARG A 6 -9.79 19.03 15.64
C ARG A 6 -9.81 17.51 15.79
N VAL A 7 -8.77 16.86 15.27
CA VAL A 7 -8.48 15.44 15.49
C VAL A 7 -7.34 15.35 16.52
N LEU A 8 -7.50 14.51 17.54
CA LEU A 8 -6.54 14.35 18.62
C LEU A 8 -5.91 12.95 18.55
N MET A 9 -4.58 12.89 18.58
CA MET A 9 -3.80 11.66 18.72
C MET A 9 -3.23 11.63 20.14
N PRO A 10 -3.66 10.71 21.02
CA PRO A 10 -3.23 10.71 22.43
C PRO A 10 -1.73 10.44 22.63
N ASP A 11 -1.12 9.69 21.71
CA ASP A 11 0.29 9.32 21.72
C ASP A 11 0.87 9.48 20.32
N LEU A 12 1.89 10.32 20.17
CA LEU A 12 2.52 10.62 18.89
C LEU A 12 3.48 9.50 18.43
N ASP A 13 3.89 8.62 19.34
CA ASP A 13 4.78 7.49 19.02
C ASP A 13 4.02 6.27 18.51
N ALA A 14 2.68 6.28 18.59
CA ALA A 14 1.82 5.22 18.07
C ALA A 14 1.78 5.23 16.52
N THR A 15 2.74 4.52 15.93
CA THR A 15 3.01 4.46 14.50
C THR A 15 2.77 3.06 13.90
N CYS A 16 2.93 2.94 12.57
CA CYS A 16 2.80 1.68 11.83
C CYS A 16 4.12 1.33 11.14
N SER A 17 4.62 0.10 11.35
CA SER A 17 5.84 -0.39 10.70
C SER A 17 5.79 -0.37 9.17
N LEU A 18 4.59 -0.56 8.60
CA LEU A 18 4.37 -0.44 7.15
C LEU A 18 4.56 0.99 6.63
N ASP A 19 4.15 1.99 7.42
CA ASP A 19 4.35 3.40 7.07
C ASP A 19 5.83 3.78 7.17
N LEU A 20 6.46 3.44 8.30
CA LEU A 20 7.89 3.65 8.51
C LEU A 20 8.76 2.97 7.44
N GLY A 21 8.34 1.78 6.98
CA GLY A 21 8.98 1.02 5.92
C GLY A 21 8.74 1.55 4.51
N CYS A 22 8.04 2.68 4.35
CA CYS A 22 7.77 3.32 3.06
C CYS A 22 8.05 4.84 3.12
N PRO A 23 9.34 5.25 3.23
CA PRO A 23 9.70 6.67 3.29
C PRO A 23 9.24 7.43 2.03
N PRO A 24 8.66 8.64 2.15
CA PRO A 24 8.11 9.37 1.00
C PRO A 24 9.11 9.63 -0.13
N GLU A 25 10.34 10.02 0.19
CA GLU A 25 11.37 10.30 -0.82
C GLU A 25 11.79 9.04 -1.60
N ASP A 26 11.89 7.91 -0.91
CA ASP A 26 12.23 6.63 -1.53
C ASP A 26 11.08 6.14 -2.41
N PHE A 27 9.85 6.29 -1.92
CA PHE A 27 8.65 5.93 -2.64
C PHE A 27 8.43 6.81 -3.88
N GLU A 28 8.73 8.10 -3.80
CA GLU A 28 8.67 9.03 -4.93
C GLU A 28 9.64 8.60 -6.03
N ARG A 29 10.91 8.34 -5.69
CA ARG A 29 11.91 7.82 -6.64
C ARG A 29 11.49 6.49 -7.26
N PHE A 30 10.85 5.62 -6.49
CA PHE A 30 10.33 4.36 -6.99
C PHE A 30 9.17 4.54 -7.97
N CYS A 31 8.28 5.50 -7.72
CA CYS A 31 7.21 5.86 -8.65
C CYS A 31 7.78 6.50 -9.93
N ASP A 32 8.75 7.40 -9.81
CA ASP A 32 9.37 8.11 -10.94
C ASP A 32 10.15 7.17 -11.87
N ALA A 33 10.73 6.10 -11.32
CA ALA A 33 11.37 5.05 -12.11
C ALA A 33 10.37 4.19 -12.91
N HIS A 34 9.07 4.25 -12.60
CA HIS A 34 8.03 3.43 -13.21
C HIS A 34 6.76 4.24 -13.58
N PRO A 35 6.90 5.27 -14.45
CA PRO A 35 5.81 6.19 -14.76
C PRO A 35 4.66 5.56 -15.57
N ASP A 36 4.84 4.34 -16.11
CA ASP A 36 3.81 3.61 -16.86
C ASP A 36 2.81 2.84 -15.98
N ARG A 37 2.95 2.95 -14.65
CA ARG A 37 2.16 2.19 -13.67
C ARG A 37 1.23 3.09 -12.87
N SER A 38 0.08 2.54 -12.54
CA SER A 38 -0.90 3.19 -11.66
C SER A 38 -0.51 2.95 -10.22
N VAL A 39 -0.31 4.02 -9.46
CA VAL A 39 0.17 3.95 -8.08
C VAL A 39 -1.00 3.69 -7.14
N VAL A 40 -1.03 2.50 -6.54
CA VAL A 40 -2.06 2.07 -5.60
C VAL A 40 -1.41 1.83 -4.24
N VAL A 41 -1.84 2.58 -3.24
CA VAL A 41 -1.28 2.50 -1.88
C VAL A 41 -2.30 2.02 -0.87
N TYR A 42 -1.85 1.17 0.06
CA TYR A 42 -2.63 0.77 1.22
C TYR A 42 -2.77 1.93 2.22
N ALA A 43 -3.88 1.96 2.94
CA ALA A 43 -4.18 2.99 3.94
C ALA A 43 -3.08 3.15 5.01
N ASN A 44 -2.34 2.08 5.31
CA ASN A 44 -1.21 2.07 6.27
C ASN A 44 0.06 2.68 5.67
N THR A 45 0.00 3.97 5.38
CA THR A 45 1.04 4.82 4.78
C THR A 45 0.90 6.26 5.25
N SER A 46 1.93 7.07 5.09
CA SER A 46 1.90 8.49 5.44
C SER A 46 0.98 9.29 4.52
N ALA A 47 0.61 10.49 4.95
CA ALA A 47 -0.12 11.43 4.09
C ALA A 47 0.69 11.84 2.84
N ALA A 48 2.02 11.95 2.98
CA ALA A 48 2.91 12.28 1.87
C ALA A 48 2.94 11.16 0.81
N VAL A 49 3.03 9.89 1.23
CA VAL A 49 2.92 8.74 0.31
C VAL A 49 1.56 8.70 -0.38
N LYS A 50 0.47 8.98 0.35
CA LYS A 50 -0.88 9.09 -0.26
C LYS A 50 -0.98 10.19 -1.30
N ALA A 51 -0.29 11.31 -1.12
CA ALA A 51 -0.29 12.41 -2.08
C ALA A 51 0.37 12.03 -3.42
N ARG A 52 1.27 11.05 -3.42
CA ARG A 52 1.90 10.50 -4.64
C ARG A 52 1.04 9.44 -5.35
N ALA A 53 -0.01 8.94 -4.70
CA ALA A 53 -0.80 7.81 -5.19
C ALA A 53 -1.99 8.22 -6.07
N ASP A 54 -2.30 7.39 -7.06
CA ASP A 54 -3.52 7.51 -7.86
C ASP A 54 -4.73 6.97 -7.10
N TRP A 55 -4.52 5.91 -6.31
CA TRP A 55 -5.57 5.22 -5.55
C TRP A 55 -5.09 4.90 -4.13
N MET A 56 -5.98 5.07 -3.16
CA MET A 56 -5.80 4.59 -1.80
C MET A 56 -6.83 3.49 -1.51
N VAL A 57 -6.37 2.37 -0.94
CA VAL A 57 -7.21 1.20 -0.66
C VAL A 57 -7.07 0.72 0.78
N THR A 58 -8.04 -0.06 1.22
CA THR A 58 -7.94 -0.94 2.39
C THR A 58 -7.88 -2.40 1.93
N SER A 59 -7.54 -3.32 2.84
CA SER A 59 -7.53 -4.77 2.55
C SER A 59 -8.88 -5.27 2.03
N SER A 60 -9.97 -4.71 2.53
CA SER A 60 -11.34 -5.07 2.14
C SER A 60 -11.73 -4.71 0.71
N CYS A 61 -11.10 -3.70 0.08
CA CYS A 61 -11.46 -3.25 -1.27
C CYS A 61 -10.34 -3.42 -2.31
N ALA A 62 -9.12 -3.77 -1.88
CA ALA A 62 -7.96 -3.85 -2.77
C ALA A 62 -8.16 -4.80 -3.95
N LEU A 63 -8.76 -5.98 -3.74
CA LEU A 63 -9.05 -6.95 -4.82
C LEU A 63 -9.99 -6.37 -5.89
N ALA A 64 -11.07 -5.70 -5.47
CA ALA A 64 -12.04 -5.12 -6.39
C ALA A 64 -11.41 -4.00 -7.23
N ILE A 65 -10.63 -3.12 -6.58
CA ILE A 65 -9.97 -2.00 -7.23
C ILE A 65 -8.89 -2.49 -8.20
N VAL A 66 -8.03 -3.42 -7.79
CA VAL A 66 -6.96 -3.93 -8.67
C VAL A 66 -7.55 -4.71 -9.85
N ASN A 67 -8.62 -5.50 -9.64
CA ASN A 67 -9.33 -6.15 -10.75
C ASN A 67 -9.92 -5.13 -11.73
N HIS A 68 -10.48 -4.03 -11.25
CA HIS A 68 -10.99 -2.96 -12.10
C HIS A 68 -9.88 -2.33 -12.94
N LEU A 69 -8.74 -2.00 -12.33
CA LEU A 69 -7.58 -1.44 -13.04
C LEU A 69 -7.02 -2.42 -14.09
N LYS A 70 -6.97 -3.72 -13.75
CA LYS A 70 -6.59 -4.78 -14.70
C LYS A 70 -7.54 -4.84 -15.90
N GLN A 71 -8.85 -4.77 -15.69
CA GLN A 71 -9.84 -4.78 -16.77
C GLN A 71 -9.69 -3.57 -17.71
N GLN A 72 -9.13 -2.47 -17.22
CA GLN A 72 -8.75 -1.30 -18.01
C GLN A 72 -7.39 -1.42 -18.69
N GLY A 73 -6.70 -2.57 -18.56
CA GLY A 73 -5.36 -2.79 -19.11
C GLY A 73 -4.24 -2.05 -18.37
N ARG A 74 -4.51 -1.54 -17.15
CA ARG A 74 -3.52 -0.78 -16.36
C ARG A 74 -2.60 -1.72 -15.60
N LYS A 75 -1.30 -1.43 -15.63
CA LYS A 75 -0.30 -2.01 -14.71
C LYS A 75 -0.35 -1.28 -13.38
N VAL A 76 -0.04 -1.98 -12.30
CA VAL A 76 -0.10 -1.44 -10.93
C VAL A 76 1.30 -1.37 -10.33
N LEU A 77 1.56 -0.28 -9.61
CA LEU A 77 2.61 -0.17 -8.61
C LEU A 77 1.93 -0.20 -7.24
N TRP A 78 2.33 -1.14 -6.39
CA TRP A 78 1.69 -1.42 -5.12
C TRP A 78 2.61 -1.08 -3.94
N ALA A 79 2.07 -0.45 -2.90
CA ALA A 79 2.78 -0.22 -1.65
C ALA A 79 1.86 -0.19 -0.42
N PRO A 80 2.39 -0.40 0.79
CA PRO A 80 3.76 -0.80 1.09
C PRO A 80 3.89 -2.30 1.39
N ASP A 81 2.77 -3.00 1.64
CA ASP A 81 2.76 -4.37 2.15
C ASP A 81 2.92 -5.41 1.04
N ARG A 82 4.08 -6.05 0.94
CA ARG A 82 4.38 -7.07 -0.07
C ARG A 82 3.52 -8.33 0.07
N HIS A 83 3.06 -8.67 1.27
CA HIS A 83 2.26 -9.89 1.51
C HIS A 83 0.84 -9.68 1.02
N LEU A 84 0.23 -8.54 1.37
CA LEU A 84 -1.05 -8.15 0.80
C LEU A 84 -0.96 -7.96 -0.71
N GLY A 85 0.13 -7.34 -1.19
CA GLY A 85 0.40 -7.16 -2.62
C GLY A 85 0.47 -8.49 -3.38
N ARG A 86 1.19 -9.47 -2.83
CA ARG A 86 1.28 -10.83 -3.39
C ARG A 86 -0.08 -11.52 -3.42
N TYR A 87 -0.83 -11.48 -2.32
CA TYR A 87 -2.18 -12.04 -2.29
C TYR A 87 -3.07 -11.43 -3.38
N ILE A 88 -3.07 -10.09 -3.51
CA ILE A 88 -3.82 -9.41 -4.56
C ILE A 88 -3.36 -9.88 -5.95
N GLN A 89 -2.05 -9.96 -6.18
CA GLN A 89 -1.51 -10.41 -7.47
C GLN A 89 -1.94 -11.84 -7.80
N GLU A 90 -1.91 -12.75 -6.83
CA GLU A 90 -2.34 -14.15 -7.01
C GLU A 90 -3.84 -14.25 -7.33
N GLN A 91 -4.68 -13.51 -6.62
CA GLN A 91 -6.13 -13.55 -6.80
C GLN A 91 -6.60 -12.85 -8.09
N THR A 92 -5.91 -11.80 -8.51
CA THR A 92 -6.32 -10.96 -9.64
C THR A 92 -5.59 -11.32 -10.93
N GLY A 93 -4.38 -11.86 -10.84
CA GLY A 93 -3.45 -12.04 -11.95
C GLY A 93 -3.07 -10.71 -12.63
N ALA A 94 -3.02 -9.60 -11.90
CA ALA A 94 -2.63 -8.29 -12.43
C ALA A 94 -1.10 -8.16 -12.57
N ASP A 95 -0.64 -7.35 -13.52
CA ASP A 95 0.77 -6.93 -13.61
C ASP A 95 1.03 -5.91 -12.49
N MET A 96 1.67 -6.38 -11.41
CA MET A 96 1.95 -5.61 -10.21
C MET A 96 3.46 -5.54 -9.96
N LEU A 97 3.95 -4.32 -9.75
CA LEU A 97 5.27 -4.04 -9.21
C LEU A 97 5.12 -3.69 -7.73
N MET A 98 5.87 -4.35 -6.84
CA MET A 98 5.67 -4.21 -5.39
C MET A 98 6.78 -3.41 -4.72
N TRP A 99 6.38 -2.53 -3.81
CA TRP A 99 7.23 -2.05 -2.74
C TRP A 99 7.54 -3.19 -1.75
N ASN A 100 8.77 -3.25 -1.23
CA ASN A 100 9.23 -4.34 -0.39
C ASN A 100 9.08 -4.07 1.12
N GLY A 101 7.91 -3.61 1.55
CA GLY A 101 7.57 -3.44 2.97
C GLY A 101 6.78 -4.63 3.52
N ALA A 102 6.72 -4.75 4.84
CA ALA A 102 5.92 -5.77 5.53
C ALA A 102 5.50 -5.32 6.93
N CYS A 103 4.43 -5.91 7.43
CA CYS A 103 3.96 -5.65 8.79
C CYS A 103 4.69 -6.57 9.76
N ILE A 104 5.50 -5.98 10.66
CA ILE A 104 6.28 -6.75 11.63
C ILE A 104 5.43 -7.74 12.44
N VAL A 105 4.18 -7.38 12.77
CA VAL A 105 3.30 -8.26 13.56
C VAL A 105 2.87 -9.48 12.75
N HIS A 106 2.58 -9.30 11.45
CA HIS A 106 2.15 -10.42 10.61
C HIS A 106 3.33 -11.28 10.12
N ASP A 107 4.53 -10.71 10.05
CA ASP A 107 5.77 -11.45 9.72
C ASP A 107 6.18 -12.43 10.85
N GLU A 108 5.66 -12.27 12.07
CA GLU A 108 5.91 -13.21 13.18
C GLU A 108 5.19 -14.55 13.03
N PHE A 109 4.08 -14.63 12.27
CA PHE A 109 3.35 -15.88 12.08
C PHE A 109 4.08 -16.83 11.12
N LYS A 110 4.34 -18.07 11.58
CA LYS A 110 5.04 -19.09 10.79
C LYS A 110 4.07 -20.21 10.40
N GLY A 111 4.16 -20.68 9.16
CA GLY A 111 3.26 -21.71 8.62
C GLY A 111 3.32 -23.10 9.28
N LEU A 112 4.20 -23.30 10.27
CA LEU A 112 4.31 -24.52 11.07
C LEU A 112 3.46 -24.46 12.36
N GLU A 113 2.77 -23.35 12.64
CA GLU A 113 1.93 -23.18 13.83
C GLU A 113 0.42 -23.47 13.61
N LEU A 114 0.05 -24.16 12.52
CA LEU A 114 -1.35 -24.51 12.21
C LEU A 114 -1.54 -26.01 11.99
#